data_AF-A0AAE6ZIG0-F1
#
_entry.id   AF-A0AAE6ZIG0-F1
#
_cell.length_a   1.000
_cell.length_b   1.000
_cell.length_c   1.000
_cell.angle_alpha   90.00
_cell.angle_beta   90.00
_cell.angle_gamma   90.00
#
_symmetry.space_group_name_H-M   'P 1'
#
loop_
_entity.id
_entity.type
_entity.pdbx_description
1 polymer ?
#
loop_
_entity_poly.entity_id
_entity_poly.type
_entity_poly.pdbx_seq_one_letter_code
_entity_poly.pdbx_strand_id
1 'polypeptide(L)'
;MYEVEITNGENIVFVNSIRARSFKGFCWLWLHVPAIIRSVKQHYGAYECIPALVSPLQIVMVSYWLSYRELGEYHQSLSHRRLMDFVKRNPHALGMYFESYAPGKSGKYINGAFGLAKNFRRKL
;
A
#
# COMPACT_ATOMS: atom_id res chain seq x y z
N MET A 1 16.91 12.39 15.86
CA MET A 1 16.38 11.08 15.39
C MET A 1 15.54 10.52 16.53
N TYR A 2 14.33 10.03 16.27
CA TYR A 2 13.47 9.46 17.31
C TYR A 2 12.77 8.19 16.82
N GLU A 3 12.37 7.34 17.75
CA GLU A 3 11.53 6.17 17.51
C GLU A 3 10.14 6.42 18.09
N VAL A 4 9.15 5.66 17.62
CA VAL A 4 7.78 5.76 18.07
C VAL A 4 7.33 4.40 18.62
N GLU A 5 6.65 4.42 19.75
CA GLU A 5 6.20 3.18 20.39
C GLU A 5 4.95 2.64 19.69
N ILE A 6 5.04 1.42 19.17
CA ILE A 6 3.89 0.70 18.61
C ILE A 6 3.15 0.07 19.78
N THR A 7 2.18 0.79 20.34
CA THR A 7 1.50 0.40 21.59
C THR A 7 0.46 -0.70 21.42
N ASN A 8 -0.06 -0.90 20.22
CA ASN A 8 -1.18 -1.79 19.92
C ASN A 8 -0.77 -3.10 19.22
N GLY A 9 0.44 -3.21 18.67
CA GLY A 9 0.95 -4.44 18.02
C GLY A 9 0.16 -4.93 16.80
N GLU A 10 -0.94 -4.27 16.45
CA GLU A 10 -1.90 -4.72 15.42
C GLU A 10 -1.65 -4.10 14.05
N ASN A 11 -0.96 -2.95 13.97
CA ASN A 11 -0.81 -2.23 12.69
C ASN A 11 -0.07 -3.07 11.67
N ILE A 12 -0.50 -2.98 10.42
CA ILE A 12 0.07 -3.75 9.32
C ILE A 12 0.71 -2.80 8.32
N VAL A 13 1.93 -3.14 7.91
CA VAL A 13 2.51 -2.56 6.70
C VAL A 13 2.17 -3.48 5.55
N PHE A 14 1.57 -2.90 4.52
CA PHE A 14 1.25 -3.58 3.28
C PHE A 14 2.07 -2.98 2.15
N VAL A 15 2.96 -3.78 1.59
CA VAL A 15 3.79 -3.44 0.45
C VAL A 15 3.26 -4.17 -0.76
N ASN A 16 2.92 -3.43 -1.81
CA ASN A 16 2.48 -4.03 -3.05
C ASN A 16 3.14 -3.39 -4.25
N SER A 17 3.49 -4.20 -5.23
CA SER A 17 4.04 -3.71 -6.50
C SER A 17 3.19 -4.11 -7.68
N ILE A 18 3.13 -3.22 -8.66
CA ILE A 18 2.47 -3.46 -9.94
C ILE A 18 3.47 -3.11 -11.03
N ARG A 19 3.83 -4.11 -11.83
CA ARG A 19 4.77 -4.00 -12.95
C ARG A 19 4.05 -4.30 -14.26
N ALA A 20 4.09 -3.36 -15.21
CA ALA A 20 3.68 -3.59 -16.58
C ALA A 20 4.59 -4.62 -17.26
N ARG A 21 3.98 -5.62 -17.91
CA ARG A 21 4.64 -6.69 -18.65
C ARG A 21 4.36 -6.64 -20.15
N SER A 22 3.42 -5.79 -20.57
CA SER A 22 3.08 -5.53 -21.97
C SER A 22 2.60 -4.09 -22.14
N PHE A 23 2.47 -3.63 -23.40
CA PHE A 23 1.93 -2.30 -23.71
C PHE A 23 0.51 -2.10 -23.14
N LYS A 24 -0.34 -3.14 -23.23
CA LYS A 24 -1.68 -3.14 -22.61
C LYS A 24 -1.60 -2.93 -21.09
N GLY A 25 -0.67 -3.62 -20.43
CA GLY A 25 -0.42 -3.46 -19.00
C GLY A 25 0.10 -2.07 -18.64
N PHE A 26 0.96 -1.49 -19.48
CA PHE A 26 1.49 -0.14 -19.31
C PHE A 26 0.37 0.90 -19.38
N CYS A 27 -0.44 0.90 -20.44
CA CYS A 27 -1.57 1.83 -20.56
C CYS A 27 -2.55 1.65 -19.40
N TRP A 28 -2.89 0.40 -19.06
CA TRP A 28 -3.80 0.13 -17.95
C TRP A 28 -3.26 0.65 -16.62
N LEU A 29 -1.99 0.37 -16.31
CA LEU A 29 -1.34 0.80 -15.07
C LEU A 29 -1.51 2.31 -14.90
N TRP A 30 -1.05 3.10 -15.87
CA TRP A 30 -1.05 4.56 -15.76
C TRP A 30 -2.44 5.17 -15.72
N LEU A 31 -3.43 4.57 -16.38
CA LEU A 31 -4.83 4.99 -16.28
C LEU A 31 -5.43 4.72 -14.89
N HIS A 32 -4.96 3.68 -14.18
CA HIS A 32 -5.58 3.22 -12.94
C HIS A 32 -4.79 3.55 -11.67
N VAL A 33 -3.49 3.90 -11.75
CA VAL A 33 -2.66 4.26 -10.57
C VAL A 33 -3.36 5.32 -9.70
N PRO A 34 -3.89 6.45 -10.22
CA PRO A 34 -4.53 7.44 -9.37
C PRO A 34 -5.75 6.90 -8.63
N ALA A 35 -6.55 6.05 -9.30
CA ALA A 35 -7.72 5.42 -8.70
C ALA A 35 -7.34 4.41 -7.62
N ILE A 36 -6.28 3.62 -7.83
CA ILE A 36 -5.78 2.66 -6.84
C ILE A 36 -5.28 3.40 -5.59
N ILE A 37 -4.44 4.42 -5.75
CA ILE A 37 -3.93 5.23 -4.63
C ILE A 37 -5.09 5.86 -3.85
N ARG A 38 -6.07 6.42 -4.56
CA ARG A 38 -7.27 7.00 -3.94
C ARG A 38 -8.06 5.95 -3.18
N SER A 39 -8.22 4.75 -3.73
CA SER A 39 -8.96 3.65 -3.08
C SER A 39 -8.34 3.24 -1.75
N VAL A 40 -7.01 3.21 -1.66
CA VAL A 40 -6.31 2.92 -0.40
C VAL A 40 -6.49 4.08 0.57
N LYS A 41 -6.19 5.32 0.14
CA LYS A 41 -6.27 6.51 1.00
C LYS A 41 -7.66 6.80 1.58
N GLN A 42 -8.72 6.34 0.91
CA GLN A 42 -10.10 6.51 1.34
C GLN A 42 -10.66 5.32 2.13
N HIS A 43 -9.93 4.20 2.18
CA HIS A 43 -10.41 3.02 2.91
C HIS A 43 -10.31 3.25 4.41
N TYR A 44 -11.38 2.92 5.14
CA TYR A 44 -11.35 2.92 6.59
C TYR A 44 -10.25 1.96 7.08
N GLY A 45 -9.40 2.44 8.00
CA GLY A 45 -8.27 1.68 8.51
C GLY A 45 -6.94 1.89 7.79
N ALA A 46 -6.92 2.44 6.56
CA ALA A 46 -5.68 2.88 5.92
C ALA A 46 -5.39 4.33 6.31
N TYR A 47 -4.41 4.55 7.18
CA TYR A 47 -4.06 5.90 7.63
C TYR A 47 -2.95 6.55 6.78
N GLU A 48 -2.21 5.75 6.01
CA GLU A 48 -1.22 6.25 5.08
C GLU A 48 -1.00 5.35 3.87
N CYS A 49 -0.74 5.98 2.73
CA CYS A 49 -0.35 5.30 1.49
C CYS A 49 0.69 6.16 0.78
N ILE A 50 1.87 5.58 0.61
CA ILE A 50 3.04 6.19 -0.01
C ILE A 50 3.29 5.47 -1.34
N PRO A 51 2.86 6.03 -2.48
CA PRO A 51 3.22 5.52 -3.79
C PRO A 51 4.65 5.95 -4.15
N ALA A 52 5.42 5.01 -4.67
CA ALA A 52 6.78 5.22 -5.16
C ALA A 52 6.88 4.72 -6.61
N LEU A 53 7.43 5.57 -7.48
CA LEU A 53 7.77 5.19 -8.84
C LEU A 53 9.12 4.49 -8.84
N VAL A 54 9.15 3.20 -9.20
CA VAL A 54 10.41 2.45 -9.35
C VAL A 54 10.98 2.65 -10.76
N SER A 55 10.10 2.61 -11.76
CA SER A 55 10.41 2.91 -13.16
C SER A 55 9.12 3.25 -13.90
N PRO A 56 9.18 3.77 -15.15
CA PRO A 56 7.98 3.95 -15.97
C PRO A 56 7.12 2.68 -16.13
N LEU A 57 7.67 1.49 -15.87
CA LEU A 57 6.97 0.22 -15.95
C LEU A 57 6.54 -0.33 -14.59
N GLN A 58 6.92 0.28 -13.48
CA GLN A 58 6.70 -0.31 -12.16
C GLN A 58 6.48 0.74 -11.08
N ILE A 59 5.42 0.52 -10.30
CA ILE A 59 5.17 1.23 -9.05
C ILE A 59 5.30 0.27 -7.87
N VAL A 60 5.67 0.83 -6.72
CA VAL A 60 5.52 0.18 -5.41
C VAL A 60 4.66 1.11 -4.56
N MET A 61 3.74 0.55 -3.82
CA MET A 61 2.96 1.29 -2.82
C MET A 61 3.23 0.65 -1.48
N VAL A 62 3.59 1.50 -0.52
CA VAL A 62 3.67 1.13 0.88
C VAL A 62 2.49 1.79 1.58
N SER A 63 1.65 0.98 2.19
CA SER A 63 0.47 1.45 2.90
C SER A 63 0.46 0.92 4.33
N TYR A 64 -0.14 1.70 5.22
CA TYR A 64 -0.12 1.45 6.64
C TYR A 64 -1.56 1.38 7.15
N TRP A 65 -1.86 0.29 7.85
CA TRP A 65 -3.20 -0.14 8.20
C TRP A 65 -3.33 -0.37 9.70
N LEU A 66 -4.52 -0.16 10.25
CA LEU A 66 -4.80 -0.36 11.68
C LEU A 66 -4.69 -1.83 12.10
N SER A 67 -5.18 -2.78 11.28
CA SER A 67 -5.01 -4.21 11.51
C SER A 67 -5.16 -5.04 10.23
N TYR A 68 -4.93 -6.36 10.35
CA TYR A 68 -5.23 -7.32 9.28
C TYR A 68 -6.71 -7.34 8.89
N ARG A 69 -7.62 -6.99 9.80
CA ARG A 69 -9.06 -6.94 9.52
C ARG A 69 -9.36 -5.89 8.46
N GLU A 70 -8.93 -4.65 8.67
CA GLU A 70 -9.21 -3.55 7.74
C GLU A 70 -8.49 -3.75 6.39
N LEU A 71 -7.29 -4.33 6.40
CA LEU A 71 -6.62 -4.75 5.15
C LEU A 71 -7.41 -5.85 4.42
N GLY A 72 -7.95 -6.82 5.15
CA GLY A 72 -8.81 -7.87 4.61
C GLY A 72 -10.09 -7.31 3.98
N GLU A 73 -10.72 -6.32 4.62
CA GLU A 73 -11.88 -5.59 4.07
C GLU A 73 -11.51 -4.88 2.77
N TYR A 74 -10.32 -4.25 2.70
CA TYR A 74 -9.84 -3.62 1.47
C TYR A 74 -9.68 -4.61 0.32
N HIS A 75 -9.16 -5.81 0.58
CA HIS A 75 -9.06 -6.87 -0.43
C HIS A 75 -10.45 -7.30 -0.96
N GLN A 76 -11.48 -7.18 -0.13
CA GLN A 76 -12.86 -7.45 -0.54
C GLN A 76 -13.54 -6.26 -1.23
N SER A 77 -12.94 -5.08 -1.24
CA SER A 77 -13.51 -3.87 -1.85
C SER A 77 -13.67 -4.00 -3.37
N LEU A 78 -14.64 -3.25 -3.92
CA LEU A 78 -14.87 -3.19 -5.36
C LEU A 78 -13.63 -2.72 -6.14
N SER A 79 -12.86 -1.80 -5.57
CA SER A 79 -11.63 -1.27 -6.17
C SER A 79 -10.57 -2.35 -6.34
N HIS A 80 -10.35 -3.14 -5.28
CA HIS A 80 -9.38 -4.24 -5.34
C HIS A 80 -9.85 -5.38 -6.24
N ARG A 81 -11.14 -5.73 -6.20
CA ARG A 81 -11.74 -6.73 -7.09
C ARG A 81 -11.58 -6.36 -8.57
N ARG A 82 -11.81 -5.11 -8.95
CA ARG A 82 -11.60 -4.64 -10.35
C ARG A 82 -10.17 -4.79 -10.83
N LEU A 83 -9.19 -4.52 -9.95
CA LEU A 83 -7.78 -4.75 -10.24
C LEU A 83 -7.50 -6.25 -10.47
N MET A 84 -8.00 -7.11 -9.59
CA MET A 84 -7.85 -8.57 -9.73
C MET A 84 -8.58 -9.13 -10.97
N ASP A 85 -9.75 -8.61 -11.31
CA ASP A 85 -10.48 -8.98 -12.53
C ASP A 85 -9.70 -8.66 -13.79
N PHE A 86 -9.04 -7.48 -13.83
CA PHE A 86 -8.17 -7.13 -14.95
C PHE A 86 -6.99 -8.10 -15.08
N VAL A 87 -6.32 -8.42 -13.97
CA VAL A 87 -5.20 -9.36 -13.94
C VAL A 87 -5.64 -10.75 -14.41
N LYS A 88 -6.80 -11.23 -13.92
CA LYS A 88 -7.37 -12.53 -14.32
C LYS A 88 -7.68 -12.60 -15.81
N ARG A 89 -8.24 -11.53 -16.38
CA ARG A 89 -8.54 -11.45 -17.82
C ARG A 89 -7.30 -11.22 -18.68
N ASN A 90 -6.19 -10.78 -18.10
CA ASN A 90 -4.97 -10.38 -18.82
C ASN A 90 -3.70 -10.88 -18.09
N PRO A 91 -3.49 -12.21 -18.00
CA PRO A 91 -2.45 -12.80 -17.14
C PRO A 91 -1.02 -12.38 -17.51
N HIS A 92 -0.80 -11.92 -18.74
CA HIS A 92 0.52 -11.45 -19.21
C HIS A 92 0.67 -9.92 -19.23
N ALA A 93 -0.35 -9.17 -18.80
CA ALA A 93 -0.30 -7.71 -18.83
C ALA A 93 0.43 -7.10 -17.64
N LEU A 94 0.23 -7.66 -16.44
CA LEU A 94 0.81 -7.15 -15.19
C LEU A 94 1.51 -8.28 -14.42
N GLY A 95 2.62 -7.95 -13.77
CA GLY A 95 3.22 -8.73 -12.69
C GLY A 95 2.99 -8.00 -11.37
N MET A 96 2.64 -8.74 -10.32
CA MET A 96 2.30 -8.15 -9.02
C MET A 96 2.86 -8.99 -7.88
N TYR A 97 3.19 -8.33 -6.78
CA TYR A 97 3.41 -8.98 -5.49
C TYR A 97 2.72 -8.19 -4.38
N PHE A 98 2.38 -8.89 -3.32
CA PHE A 98 1.71 -8.38 -2.14
C PHE A 98 2.37 -8.98 -0.91
N GLU A 99 2.95 -8.13 -0.08
CA GLU A 99 3.60 -8.51 1.16
C GLU A 99 2.96 -7.72 2.29
N SER A 100 2.62 -8.41 3.37
CA SER A 100 2.08 -7.78 4.57
C SER A 100 2.83 -8.27 5.79
N TYR A 101 3.14 -7.36 6.70
CA TYR A 101 3.83 -7.71 7.94
C TYR A 101 3.39 -6.79 9.08
N ALA A 102 3.28 -7.37 10.28
CA ALA A 102 3.08 -6.64 11.52
C ALA A 102 4.46 -6.23 12.08
N PRO A 103 4.81 -4.93 12.10
CA PRO A 103 6.11 -4.48 12.60
C PRO A 103 6.12 -4.52 14.13
N GLY A 104 7.11 -5.19 14.71
CA GLY A 104 7.30 -5.21 16.17
C GLY A 104 7.90 -3.92 16.74
N LYS A 105 8.50 -3.06 15.90
CA LYS A 105 9.06 -1.76 16.27
C LYS A 105 8.83 -0.76 15.15
N SER A 106 8.75 0.53 15.48
CA SER A 106 8.72 1.56 14.44
C SER A 106 10.07 1.69 13.74
N GLY A 107 10.07 2.37 12.60
CA GLY A 107 11.31 2.90 12.03
C GLY A 107 11.90 4.02 12.88
N LYS A 108 13.07 4.52 12.46
CA LYS A 108 13.69 5.72 13.02
C LYS A 108 13.34 6.93 12.16
N TYR A 109 12.95 8.02 12.79
CA TYR A 109 12.44 9.21 12.12
C TYR A 109 13.39 10.40 12.29
N ILE A 110 13.53 11.17 11.22
CA ILE A 110 14.27 12.43 11.17
C ILE A 110 13.35 13.46 10.50
N ASN A 111 13.17 14.63 11.12
CA ASN A 111 12.45 15.78 10.57
C ASN A 111 11.01 15.54 10.08
N GLY A 112 10.30 14.54 10.61
CA GLY A 112 8.88 14.34 10.28
C GLY A 112 8.34 12.99 10.72
N ALA A 113 7.02 12.90 10.89
CA ALA A 113 6.31 11.66 11.14
C ALA A 113 5.58 11.25 9.86
N PHE A 114 5.92 10.07 9.35
CA PHE A 114 5.28 9.42 8.19
C PHE A 114 5.40 7.90 8.36
N GLY A 115 4.71 7.15 7.50
CA GLY A 115 4.53 5.72 7.66
C GLY A 115 3.92 5.36 9.01
N LEU A 116 4.50 4.39 9.72
CA LEU A 116 3.97 3.94 11.02
C LEU A 116 3.74 5.10 12.00
N ALA A 117 4.68 6.05 12.08
CA ALA A 117 4.61 7.18 13.02
C ALA A 117 3.40 8.09 12.82
N LYS A 118 2.71 8.06 11.68
CA LYS A 118 1.53 8.91 11.46
C LYS A 118 0.36 8.54 12.38
N ASN A 119 0.27 7.27 12.80
CA ASN A 119 -0.77 6.80 13.72
C ASN A 119 -0.38 6.91 15.21
N PHE A 120 0.82 7.37 15.52
CA PHE A 120 1.36 7.34 16.88
C PHE A 120 1.92 8.69 17.33
N ARG A 121 1.87 8.95 18.64
CA ARG A 121 2.43 10.16 19.23
C ARG A 121 3.94 10.01 19.46
N ARG A 122 4.71 11.09 19.23
CA ARG A 122 6.13 11.18 19.60
C ARG A 122 6.29 10.89 21.10
N LYS A 123 7.27 10.06 21.47
CA LYS A 123 7.91 10.17 22.78
C LYS A 123 8.83 11.39 22.72
N LEU A 124 8.60 12.37 23.60
CA LEU A 124 9.53 13.46 23.88
C LEU A 124 10.59 12.98 24.86
#